data_AF-A0A662IBW8-F1
#
_entry.id   AF-A0A662IBW8-F1
#
_cell.length_a   1.000
_cell.length_b   1.000
_cell.length_c   1.000
_cell.angle_alpha   90.00
_cell.angle_beta   90.00
_cell.angle_gamma   90.00
#
_symmetry.space_group_name_H-M   'P 1'
#
loop_
_entity.id
_entity.type
_entity.pdbx_description
1 polymer ?
#
loop_
_entity_poly.entity_id
_entity_poly.type
_entity_poly.pdbx_seq_one_letter_code
_entity_poly.pdbx_strand_id
1 'polypeptide(L)'
;VGRRGYFAFGGEEQTPLDFERQVMRKLRPLVRPEEAWRVALDYVRQFPEEVLRDPQLFYKYVYEPVRDTFLRDLARGERPRPPSWVLDRLKLLIEGEDSSAT
;
A
#
# COMPACT_ATOMS: atom_id res chain seq x y z
N VAL A 1 -1.04 21.05 -1.52
CA VAL A 1 -1.30 21.38 -0.09
C VAL A 1 -2.38 22.44 -0.02
N GLY A 2 -3.31 22.32 0.94
CA GLY A 2 -4.44 23.24 1.10
C GLY A 2 -4.08 24.53 1.82
N ARG A 3 -5.08 25.40 2.00
CA ARG A 3 -4.95 26.73 2.62
C ARG A 3 -4.44 26.68 4.06
N ARG A 4 -4.74 25.61 4.80
CA ARG A 4 -4.27 25.42 6.18
C ARG A 4 -3.00 24.58 6.28
N GLY A 5 -2.34 24.30 5.15
CA GLY A 5 -1.10 23.52 5.08
C GLY A 5 -1.29 22.00 5.11
N TYR A 6 -2.53 21.51 5.24
CA TYR A 6 -2.81 20.08 5.14
C TYR A 6 -2.61 19.54 3.72
N PHE A 7 -2.36 18.23 3.62
CA PHE A 7 -2.45 17.54 2.34
C PHE A 7 -3.88 17.68 1.79
N ALA A 8 -4.00 17.92 0.50
CA ALA A 8 -5.31 18.11 -0.15
C ALA A 8 -5.42 17.18 -1.34
N PHE A 9 -6.56 16.49 -1.45
CA PHE A 9 -6.87 15.57 -2.53
C PHE A 9 -8.23 15.96 -3.11
N GLY A 10 -8.32 16.10 -4.43
CA GLY A 10 -9.56 16.56 -5.09
C GLY A 10 -10.03 17.96 -4.65
N GLY A 11 -9.14 18.80 -4.11
CA GLY A 11 -9.49 20.11 -3.56
C GLY A 11 -9.94 20.10 -2.10
N GLU A 12 -10.11 18.92 -1.49
CA GLU A 12 -10.46 18.79 -0.07
C GLU A 12 -9.22 18.50 0.78
N GLU A 13 -9.06 19.27 1.86
CA GLU A 13 -8.02 19.04 2.84
C GLU A 13 -8.31 17.79 3.67
N GLN A 14 -7.27 16.99 3.89
CA GLN A 14 -7.33 15.80 4.74
C GLN A 14 -6.86 16.18 6.14
N THR A 15 -7.78 16.32 7.09
CA THR A 15 -7.45 16.71 8.47
C THR A 15 -7.18 15.49 9.36
N PRO A 16 -6.51 15.65 10.51
CA PRO A 16 -6.34 14.57 11.48
C PRO A 16 -7.67 13.97 11.96
N LEU A 17 -8.72 14.80 12.05
CA LEU A 17 -10.06 14.35 12.42
C LEU A 17 -10.69 13.49 11.32
N ASP A 18 -10.40 13.78 10.05
CA ASP A 18 -10.83 12.92 8.93
C ASP A 18 -10.13 11.58 8.97
N PHE A 19 -8.81 11.57 9.22
CA PHE A 19 -8.06 10.34 9.41
C PHE A 19 -8.64 9.48 10.56
N GLU A 20 -8.93 10.10 11.70
CA GLU A 20 -9.54 9.41 12.83
C GLU A 20 -10.91 8.80 12.47
N ARG A 21 -11.79 9.58 11.83
CA ARG A 21 -13.15 9.14 11.46
C ARG A 21 -13.17 8.08 10.35
N GLN A 22 -12.32 8.25 9.34
CA GLN A 22 -12.37 7.45 8.12
C GLN A 22 -11.50 6.20 8.18
N VAL A 23 -10.38 6.27 8.90
CA VAL A 23 -9.38 5.19 8.99
C VAL A 23 -9.43 4.55 10.38
N MET A 24 -9.09 5.29 11.43
CA MET A 24 -8.85 4.71 12.76
C MET A 24 -10.10 4.06 13.36
N ARG A 25 -11.27 4.68 13.21
CA ARG A 25 -12.55 4.13 13.69
C ARG A 25 -12.90 2.78 13.05
N LYS A 26 -12.50 2.55 11.80
CA LYS A 26 -12.71 1.28 11.09
C LYS A 26 -11.65 0.24 11.43
N LEU A 27 -10.43 0.69 11.70
CA LEU A 27 -9.27 -0.16 11.96
C LEU A 27 -9.26 -0.73 13.38
N ARG A 28 -9.46 0.12 14.40
CA ARG A 28 -9.34 -0.24 15.83
C ARG A 28 -10.20 -1.44 16.28
N PRO A 29 -11.42 -1.66 15.76
CA PRO A 29 -12.20 -2.85 16.09
C PRO A 29 -11.63 -4.17 15.53
N LEU A 30 -10.77 -4.10 14.50
CA LEU A 30 -10.25 -5.27 13.79
C LEU A 30 -8.85 -5.64 14.29
N VAL A 31 -7.99 -4.65 14.51
CA VAL A 31 -6.58 -4.84 14.83
C VAL A 31 -6.02 -3.61 15.53
N ARG A 32 -4.96 -3.79 16.32
CA ARG A 32 -4.23 -2.67 16.91
C ARG A 32 -3.58 -1.82 15.80
N PRO A 33 -3.71 -0.49 15.81
CA PRO A 33 -3.15 0.35 14.75
C PRO A 33 -1.66 0.13 14.49
N GLU A 34 -0.87 -0.06 15.56
CA GLU A 34 0.57 -0.29 15.48
C GLU A 34 0.89 -1.61 14.78
N GLU A 35 0.06 -2.62 14.99
CA GLU A 35 0.19 -3.91 14.34
C GLU A 35 -0.19 -3.84 12.86
N ALA A 36 -1.29 -3.15 12.53
CA ALA A 36 -1.68 -2.90 11.15
C ALA A 36 -0.58 -2.15 10.39
N TRP A 37 0.01 -1.14 11.02
CA TRP A 37 1.12 -0.37 10.45
C TRP A 37 2.34 -1.26 10.20
N ARG A 38 2.74 -2.07 11.18
CA ARG A 38 3.85 -3.03 11.03
C ARG A 38 3.60 -4.00 9.88
N VAL A 39 2.40 -4.58 9.79
CA VAL A 39 2.06 -5.53 8.72
C VAL A 39 2.04 -4.85 7.35
N ALA A 40 1.57 -3.60 7.26
CA ALA A 40 1.64 -2.84 6.02
C ALA A 40 3.08 -2.64 5.56
N LEU A 41 4.00 -2.29 6.47
CA LEU A 41 5.42 -2.17 6.15
C LEU A 41 6.03 -3.51 5.75
N ASP A 42 5.75 -4.60 6.47
CA ASP A 42 6.21 -5.95 6.13
C ASP A 42 5.71 -6.38 4.73
N TYR A 43 4.51 -5.98 4.35
CA TYR A 43 3.97 -6.22 3.01
C TYR A 43 4.71 -5.42 1.94
N VAL A 44 4.83 -4.11 2.12
CA VAL A 44 5.48 -3.20 1.16
C VAL A 44 6.97 -3.56 0.95
N ARG A 45 7.65 -4.07 1.99
CA ARG A 45 9.06 -4.49 1.90
C ARG A 45 9.31 -5.71 1.00
N GLN A 46 8.26 -6.39 0.53
CA GLN A 46 8.40 -7.52 -0.39
C GLN A 46 8.60 -7.08 -1.85
N PHE A 47 8.57 -5.78 -2.13
CA PHE A 47 8.62 -5.22 -3.47
C PHE A 47 9.94 -4.49 -3.75
N PRO A 48 10.42 -4.47 -5.01
CA PRO A 48 11.58 -3.69 -5.43
C PRO A 48 11.39 -2.19 -5.22
N GLU A 49 12.48 -1.46 -5.00
CA GLU A 49 12.46 -0.03 -4.71
C GLU A 49 11.88 0.79 -5.87
N GLU A 50 12.17 0.38 -7.10
CA GLU A 50 11.70 1.00 -8.34
C GLU A 50 10.17 0.98 -8.43
N VAL A 51 9.57 -0.15 -8.04
CA VAL A 51 8.11 -0.34 -7.97
C VAL A 51 7.51 0.52 -6.87
N LEU A 52 8.21 0.68 -5.74
CA LEU A 52 7.75 1.49 -4.62
C LEU A 52 7.83 3.00 -4.90
N ARG A 53 8.80 3.43 -5.70
CA ARG A 53 9.04 4.84 -6.05
C ARG A 53 8.17 5.31 -7.21
N ASP A 54 7.75 4.42 -8.11
CA ASP A 54 6.84 4.76 -9.20
C ASP A 54 5.37 4.68 -8.72
N PRO A 55 4.61 5.79 -8.72
CA PRO A 55 3.22 5.79 -8.24
C PRO A 55 2.27 4.87 -9.02
N GLN A 56 2.50 4.69 -10.33
CA GLN A 56 1.66 3.83 -11.17
C GLN A 56 1.95 2.35 -10.89
N LEU A 57 3.22 1.98 -10.79
CA LEU A 57 3.63 0.62 -10.43
C LEU A 57 3.19 0.29 -9.00
N PHE A 58 3.38 1.20 -8.05
CA PHE A 58 2.92 1.03 -6.67
C PHE A 58 1.41 0.79 -6.62
N TYR A 59 0.61 1.64 -7.29
CA TYR A 59 -0.83 1.45 -7.34
C TYR A 59 -1.19 0.07 -7.90
N LYS A 60 -0.58 -0.30 -9.03
CA LYS A 60 -0.96 -1.51 -9.78
C LYS A 60 -0.55 -2.81 -9.10
N TYR A 61 0.65 -2.87 -8.56
CA TYR A 61 1.27 -4.12 -8.10
C TYR A 61 1.32 -4.25 -6.57
N VAL A 62 1.30 -3.13 -5.84
CA VAL A 62 1.38 -3.16 -4.37
C VAL A 62 -0.01 -2.96 -3.78
N TYR A 63 -0.68 -1.87 -4.10
CA TYR A 63 -1.93 -1.46 -3.45
C TYR A 63 -3.17 -2.18 -4.00
N GLU A 64 -3.42 -2.08 -5.31
CA GLU A 64 -4.63 -2.62 -5.96
C GLU A 64 -4.89 -4.11 -5.63
N PRO A 65 -3.89 -5.01 -5.60
CA PRO A 65 -4.13 -6.43 -5.37
C PRO A 65 -4.66 -6.76 -3.97
N VAL A 66 -4.39 -5.91 -2.97
CA VAL A 66 -4.79 -6.13 -1.57
C VAL A 66 -5.81 -5.11 -1.08
N ARG A 67 -6.19 -4.12 -1.91
CA ARG A 67 -7.08 -3.00 -1.54
C ARG A 67 -8.33 -3.46 -0.79
N ASP A 68 -8.96 -4.51 -1.30
CA ASP A 68 -10.26 -5.00 -0.82
C ASP A 68 -10.12 -6.21 0.14
N THR A 69 -8.88 -6.64 0.43
CA THR A 69 -8.59 -7.84 1.23
C THR A 69 -7.79 -7.55 2.50
N PHE A 70 -6.93 -6.52 2.47
CA PHE A 70 -5.92 -6.26 3.50
C PHE A 70 -6.47 -6.24 4.93
N LEU A 71 -7.55 -5.47 5.18
CA LEU A 71 -8.16 -5.39 6.51
C LEU A 71 -8.83 -6.71 6.94
N ARG A 72 -9.38 -7.47 5.98
CA ARG A 72 -9.99 -8.77 6.25
C ARG A 72 -8.92 -9.79 6.63
N ASP A 73 -7.80 -9.80 5.91
CA ASP A 73 -6.69 -10.71 6.14
C ASP A 73 -6.07 -10.42 7.52
N LEU A 74 -5.87 -9.13 7.84
CA LEU A 74 -5.46 -8.69 9.18
C LEU A 74 -6.40 -9.15 10.29
N ALA A 75 -7.72 -9.02 10.11
CA ALA A 75 -8.72 -9.45 11.09
C ALA A 75 -8.69 -10.97 11.32
N ARG A 76 -8.15 -11.76 10.38
CA ARG A 76 -7.94 -13.21 10.49
C ARG A 76 -6.56 -13.59 11.03
N GLY A 77 -5.70 -12.60 11.28
CA GLY A 77 -4.29 -12.83 11.66
C GLY A 77 -3.42 -13.30 10.50
N GLU A 78 -3.89 -13.17 9.27
CA GLU A 78 -3.15 -13.54 8.06
C GLU A 78 -2.19 -12.41 7.66
N ARG A 79 -1.08 -12.77 7.00
CA ARG A 79 -0.14 -11.81 6.43
C ARG A 79 -0.36 -11.73 4.92
N PRO A 80 -0.69 -10.55 4.38
CA PRO A 80 -0.86 -10.40 2.94
C PRO A 80 0.46 -10.68 2.23
N ARG A 81 0.36 -11.32 1.07
CA ARG A 81 1.48 -11.60 0.18
C ARG A 81 1.12 -11.16 -1.23
N PRO A 82 2.10 -10.73 -2.04
CA PRO A 82 1.86 -10.45 -3.45
C PRO A 82 1.27 -11.69 -4.12
N PRO A 83 0.17 -11.57 -4.88
CA PRO A 83 -0.34 -12.66 -5.70
C PRO A 83 0.71 -13.16 -6.70
N SER A 84 0.60 -14.42 -7.15
CA SER A 84 1.56 -15.01 -8.08
C SER A 84 1.75 -14.18 -9.35
N TRP A 85 0.67 -13.69 -9.94
CA TRP A 85 0.72 -12.86 -11.16
C TRP A 85 1.51 -11.56 -10.97
N VAL A 86 1.53 -11.01 -9.75
CA VAL A 86 2.35 -9.85 -9.43
C VAL A 86 3.82 -10.24 -9.45
N LEU A 87 4.17 -11.34 -8.78
CA LEU A 87 5.54 -11.85 -8.75
C LEU A 87 6.06 -12.16 -10.15
N ASP A 88 5.25 -12.81 -10.98
CA ASP A 88 5.59 -13.12 -12.37
C ASP A 88 5.87 -11.84 -13.17
N ARG A 89 5.04 -10.80 -12.96
CA ARG A 89 5.21 -9.52 -13.66
C ARG A 89 6.43 -8.74 -13.17
N LEU A 90 6.69 -8.74 -11.87
CA LEU A 90 7.87 -8.11 -11.28
C LEU A 90 9.16 -8.77 -11.81
N LYS A 91 9.16 -10.10 -11.91
CA LYS A 91 10.29 -10.85 -12.48
C LYS A 91 10.59 -10.40 -13.91
N LEU A 92 9.57 -10.28 -14.76
CA LEU A 92 9.73 -9.82 -16.14
C LEU A 92 10.23 -8.36 -16.25
N LEU A 93 9.81 -7.48 -15.33
CA LEU A 93 10.28 -6.09 -15.31
C LEU A 93 11.77 -6.04 -14.96
N ILE A 94 12.21 -6.79 -13.95
CA ILE A 94 13.61 -6.85 -13.53
C ILE A 94 14.49 -7.48 -14.63
N GLU A 95 14.09 -8.62 -15.19
CA GLU A 95 14.85 -9.30 -16.26
C GLU A 95 14.92 -8.48 -17.57
N GLY A 96 13.90 -7.65 -17.83
CA GLY A 96 13.85 -6.76 -18.99
C GLY A 96 14.79 -5.55 -18.87
N GLU A 97 14.97 -5.01 -17.65
CA GLU A 97 15.91 -3.92 -17.39
C GLU A 97 17.37 -4.38 -17.56
N ASP A 98 17.71 -5.56 -17.04
CA ASP A 98 19.05 -6.16 -17.17
C ASP A 98 19.45 -6.36 -18.65
N SER A 99 18.49 -6.68 -19.52
CA SER A 99 18.73 -6.90 -20.96
C SER A 99 18.92 -5.61 -21.76
N SER A 100 18.48 -4.45 -21.23
CA SER A 100 18.59 -3.15 -21.90
C SER A 100 19.84 -2.35 -21.52
N ALA A 101 20.62 -2.84 -20.54
CA ALA A 101 21.84 -2.23 -20.04
C ALA A 101 23.14 -2.76 -20.71
N THR A 102 23.04 -3.54 -21.80
CA THR A 102 24.18 -4.09 -22.56
C THR A 102 24.20 -3.56 -23.99
#